data_AF-A0A841PLP7-F1
#
_entry.id   AF-A0A841PLP7-F1
#
_cell.length_a   1.000
_cell.length_b   1.000
_cell.length_c   1.000
_cell.angle_alpha   90.00
_cell.angle_beta   90.00
_cell.angle_gamma   90.00
#
_symmetry.space_group_name_H-M   'P 1'
#
loop_
_entity.id
_entity.type
_entity.pdbx_description
1 polymer ?
#
loop_
_entity_poly.entity_id
_entity_poly.type
_entity_poly.pdbx_seq_one_letter_code
_entity_poly.pdbx_strand_id
1 'polypeptide(L)'
;MVWRYYHSGALLGYVLANREAIRRGLPKDFFADLLIWAVPVALVFARMYYVIFNLDYYLENPGQIIAIWEGGLAIHGGLVGGVLTGYVFAKIRGFSFWKVADIAAPSILLGQAIGRWGNFINQEAHGGEISREFLENLMLSDWIINQMFIDGSYYHPTFLYESIWSFIGVGNSSLFTKSQHEAW
;
A
#
# COMPACT_ATOMS: atom_id res chain seq x y z
N MET A 1 9.18 -6.18 15.16
CA MET A 1 9.80 -6.85 13.98
C MET A 1 9.04 -6.54 12.68
N VAL A 2 7.70 -6.58 12.69
CA VAL A 2 6.80 -6.35 11.53
C VAL A 2 6.93 -4.97 10.87
N TRP A 3 7.02 -3.89 11.64
CA TRP A 3 7.15 -2.52 11.12
C TRP A 3 8.30 -2.33 10.11
N ARG A 4 9.34 -3.18 10.20
CA ARG A 4 10.47 -3.15 9.25
C ARG A 4 10.04 -3.48 7.82
N TYR A 5 9.04 -4.34 7.62
CA TYR A 5 8.52 -4.70 6.29
C TYR A 5 7.74 -3.55 5.68
N TYR A 6 6.88 -2.89 6.46
CA TYR A 6 6.16 -1.71 5.99
C TYR A 6 7.11 -0.57 5.62
N HIS A 7 8.11 -0.29 6.47
CA HIS A 7 9.10 0.75 6.20
C HIS A 7 10.01 0.41 5.00
N SER A 8 10.43 -0.85 4.87
CA SER A 8 11.27 -1.26 3.73
C SER A 8 10.48 -1.23 2.42
N GLY A 9 9.21 -1.65 2.43
CA GLY A 9 8.31 -1.55 1.28
C GLY A 9 8.10 -0.11 0.84
N ALA A 10 7.82 0.78 1.78
CA ALA A 10 7.67 2.22 1.50
C ALA A 10 8.97 2.84 0.96
N LEU A 11 10.13 2.51 1.55
CA LEU A 11 11.42 3.02 1.10
C LEU A 11 11.77 2.52 -0.31
N LEU A 12 11.57 1.24 -0.59
CA LEU A 12 11.83 0.66 -1.91
C LEU A 12 10.87 1.22 -2.97
N GLY A 13 9.59 1.39 -2.62
CA GLY A 13 8.62 2.08 -3.46
C GLY A 13 9.05 3.51 -3.78
N TYR A 14 9.48 4.28 -2.77
CA TYR A 14 10.00 5.63 -2.96
C TYR A 14 11.23 5.66 -3.87
N VAL A 15 12.22 4.79 -3.63
CA VAL A 15 13.43 4.72 -4.46
C VAL A 15 13.10 4.40 -5.90
N LEU A 16 12.20 3.44 -6.15
CA LEU A 16 11.75 3.08 -7.49
C LEU A 16 11.00 4.24 -8.15
N ALA A 17 10.09 4.90 -7.43
CA ALA A 17 9.30 6.01 -7.94
C ALA A 17 10.21 7.18 -8.31
N ASN A 18 11.16 7.52 -7.43
CA ASN A 18 12.05 8.65 -7.65
C ASN A 18 13.01 8.40 -8.82
N ARG A 19 13.54 7.18 -8.93
CA ARG A 19 14.41 6.80 -10.05
C ARG A 19 13.67 6.89 -11.38
N GLU A 20 12.41 6.45 -11.40
CA GLU A 20 11.56 6.51 -12.59
C GLU A 20 11.09 7.94 -12.90
N ALA A 21 10.85 8.75 -11.87
CA ALA A 21 10.51 10.16 -12.00
C ALA A 21 11.60 10.94 -12.72
N ILE A 22 12.85 10.78 -12.27
CA ILE A 22 14.03 11.41 -12.88
C ILE A 22 14.17 10.94 -14.34
N ARG A 23 14.02 9.64 -14.60
CA ARG A 23 14.07 9.07 -15.95
C ARG A 23 13.04 9.70 -16.90
N ARG A 24 11.85 10.04 -16.38
CA ARG A 24 10.77 10.66 -17.14
C ARG A 24 10.72 12.19 -17.05
N GLY A 25 11.79 12.83 -16.57
CA GLY A 25 11.92 14.29 -16.58
C GLY A 25 11.12 15.01 -15.50
N LEU A 26 10.80 14.35 -14.38
CA LEU A 26 10.32 15.03 -13.17
C LEU A 26 11.54 15.49 -12.34
N PRO A 27 11.41 16.57 -11.55
CA PRO A 27 12.44 16.99 -10.62
C PRO A 27 12.84 15.88 -9.64
N LYS A 28 14.12 15.82 -9.27
CA LYS A 28 14.68 14.81 -8.37
C LYS A 28 13.97 14.74 -7.01
N ASP A 29 13.44 15.85 -6.53
CA ASP A 29 12.79 15.94 -5.22
C ASP A 29 11.26 15.89 -5.34
N PHE A 30 10.71 15.68 -6.54
CA PHE A 30 9.27 15.73 -6.78
C PHE A 30 8.48 14.77 -5.89
N PHE A 31 8.91 13.51 -5.80
CA PHE A 31 8.23 12.52 -4.95
C PHE A 31 8.50 12.72 -3.46
N ALA A 32 9.66 13.26 -3.09
CA ALA A 32 9.95 13.62 -1.71
C ALA A 32 9.00 14.73 -1.24
N ASP A 33 8.90 15.80 -2.03
CA ASP A 33 7.98 16.91 -1.80
C ASP A 33 6.53 16.44 -1.78
N LEU A 34 6.14 15.56 -2.71
CA LEU A 34 4.79 14.99 -2.74
C LEU A 34 4.50 14.22 -1.45
N LEU A 35 5.43 13.39 -0.97
CA LEU A 35 5.24 12.58 0.24
C LEU A 35 5.09 13.44 1.50
N ILE A 36 5.80 14.57 1.59
CA ILE A 36 5.68 15.54 2.70
C ILE A 36 4.23 16.02 2.84
N TRP A 37 3.51 16.19 1.73
CA TRP A 37 2.10 16.58 1.74
C TRP A 37 1.14 15.39 1.81
N ALA A 38 1.42 14.33 1.04
CA ALA A 38 0.51 13.21 0.89
C ALA A 38 0.35 12.39 2.18
N VAL A 39 1.43 12.21 2.95
CA VAL A 39 1.37 11.39 4.18
C VAL A 39 0.49 12.04 5.26
N PRO A 40 0.67 13.32 5.65
CA PRO A 40 -0.22 13.96 6.61
C PRO A 40 -1.67 14.04 6.13
N VAL A 41 -1.91 14.39 4.86
CA VAL A 41 -3.28 14.48 4.33
C VAL A 41 -3.96 13.11 4.29
N ALA A 42 -3.25 12.06 3.87
CA ALA A 42 -3.77 10.70 3.90
C ALA A 42 -4.13 10.27 5.33
N LEU A 43 -3.33 10.61 6.34
CA LEU A 43 -3.63 10.30 7.74
C LEU A 43 -4.91 11.00 8.22
N VAL A 44 -5.08 12.28 7.88
CA VAL A 44 -6.30 13.04 8.21
C VAL A 44 -7.52 12.41 7.55
N PHE A 45 -7.46 12.10 6.26
CA PHE A 45 -8.58 11.48 5.56
C PHE A 45 -8.87 10.07 6.05
N ALA A 46 -7.84 9.27 6.38
CA ALA A 46 -8.00 7.94 6.95
C ALA A 46 -8.77 8.00 8.27
N ARG A 47 -8.48 8.99 9.12
CA ARG A 47 -9.22 9.22 10.37
C ARG A 47 -10.63 9.72 10.12
N MET A 48 -10.80 10.72 9.27
CA MET A 48 -12.12 11.25 8.92
C MET A 48 -13.04 10.17 8.39
N TYR A 49 -12.55 9.34 7.48
CA TYR A 49 -13.32 8.22 6.95
C TYR A 49 -13.72 7.26 8.07
N TYR A 50 -12.79 6.85 8.94
CA TYR A 50 -13.12 5.96 10.06
C TYR A 50 -14.20 6.56 10.99
N VAL A 51 -14.09 7.84 11.31
CA VAL A 51 -15.04 8.56 12.18
C VAL A 51 -16.43 8.64 11.54
N ILE A 52 -16.51 8.97 10.25
CA ILE A 52 -17.79 9.06 9.53
C ILE A 52 -18.56 7.74 9.56
N PHE A 53 -17.87 6.61 9.43
CA PHE A 53 -18.49 5.29 9.46
C PHE A 53 -18.78 4.77 10.89
N ASN A 54 -18.32 5.46 11.92
CA ASN A 54 -18.59 5.17 13.34
C ASN A 54 -19.19 6.39 14.04
N LEU A 55 -20.03 7.14 13.33
CA LEU A 55 -20.45 8.49 13.73
C LEU A 55 -21.11 8.52 15.11
N ASP A 56 -21.99 7.56 15.41
CA ASP A 56 -22.72 7.49 16.68
C ASP A 56 -21.77 7.48 17.89
N TYR A 57 -20.70 6.68 17.83
CA TYR A 57 -19.68 6.61 18.88
C TYR A 57 -18.95 7.94 19.09
N TYR A 58 -18.60 8.62 17.99
CA TYR A 58 -17.81 9.86 18.04
C TYR A 58 -18.66 11.10 18.34
N LEU A 59 -19.97 11.07 18.13
CA LEU A 59 -20.89 12.11 18.61
C LEU A 59 -20.94 12.13 20.14
N GLU A 60 -20.88 10.97 20.79
CA GLU A 60 -20.81 10.85 22.25
C GLU A 60 -19.39 11.13 22.79
N ASN A 61 -18.36 10.91 21.96
CA ASN A 61 -16.95 11.02 22.35
C ASN A 61 -16.13 11.93 21.41
N PRO A 62 -16.48 13.23 21.27
CA PRO A 62 -15.86 14.10 20.27
C PRO A 62 -14.34 14.31 20.49
N GLY A 63 -13.87 14.26 21.74
CA GLY A 63 -12.45 14.35 22.06
C GLY A 63 -11.61 13.20 21.49
N GLN A 64 -12.23 12.04 21.23
CA GLN A 64 -11.54 10.89 20.66
C GLN A 64 -11.35 11.01 19.14
N ILE A 65 -11.98 11.96 18.45
CA ILE A 65 -11.84 12.12 16.99
C ILE A 65 -10.37 12.33 16.60
N ILE A 66 -9.59 13.06 17.40
CA ILE A 66 -8.16 13.33 17.15
C ILE A 66 -7.22 12.26 17.71
N ALA A 67 -7.72 11.32 18.51
CA ALA A 67 -6.94 10.28 19.19
C ALA A 67 -6.53 9.16 18.21
N ILE A 68 -5.69 9.51 17.23
CA ILE A 68 -5.19 8.58 16.20
C ILE A 68 -4.24 7.51 16.76
N TRP A 69 -3.66 7.73 17.94
CA TRP A 69 -2.78 6.78 18.62
C TRP A 69 -3.55 5.59 19.21
N GLU A 70 -4.88 5.70 19.34
CA GLU A 70 -5.76 4.60 19.77
C GLU A 70 -6.18 3.70 18.60
N GLY A 71 -5.66 3.97 17.39
CA GLY A 71 -6.03 3.29 16.17
C GLY A 71 -7.21 3.96 15.46
N GLY A 72 -8.02 3.18 14.74
CA GLY A 72 -9.18 3.70 14.00
C GLY A 72 -8.79 4.55 12.79
N LEU A 73 -8.01 3.96 11.89
CA LEU A 73 -7.65 4.54 10.60
C LEU A 73 -8.21 3.64 9.49
N ALA A 74 -8.98 4.21 8.58
CA ALA A 74 -9.52 3.47 7.45
C ALA A 74 -8.66 3.71 6.20
N ILE A 75 -8.16 2.63 5.59
CA ILE A 75 -7.33 2.69 4.39
C ILE A 75 -8.02 3.42 3.22
N HIS A 76 -9.35 3.29 3.11
CA HIS A 76 -10.16 3.98 2.11
C HIS A 76 -10.01 5.50 2.18
N GLY A 77 -10.02 6.07 3.39
CA GLY A 77 -9.76 7.49 3.59
C GLY A 77 -8.34 7.86 3.21
N GLY A 78 -7.35 7.07 3.64
CA GLY A 78 -5.95 7.28 3.27
C GLY A 78 -5.72 7.31 1.76
N LEU A 79 -6.36 6.39 1.03
CA LEU A 79 -6.31 6.32 -0.43
C LEU A 79 -6.92 7.58 -1.07
N VAL A 80 -8.10 8.02 -0.62
CA VAL A 80 -8.74 9.24 -1.12
C VAL A 80 -7.85 10.46 -0.87
N GLY A 81 -7.34 10.63 0.34
CA GLY A 81 -6.46 11.74 0.70
C GLY A 81 -5.15 11.74 -0.10
N GLY A 82 -4.54 10.57 -0.30
CA GLY A 82 -3.34 10.40 -1.11
C GLY A 82 -3.55 10.75 -2.59
N VAL A 83 -4.62 10.23 -3.20
CA VAL A 83 -4.95 10.52 -4.61
C VAL A 83 -5.28 12.00 -4.82
N LEU A 84 -6.08 12.60 -3.94
CA LEU A 84 -6.40 14.03 -4.01
C LEU A 84 -5.15 14.88 -3.89
N THR A 85 -4.25 14.54 -2.95
CA THR A 85 -2.99 15.26 -2.79
C THR A 85 -2.11 15.12 -4.03
N GLY A 86 -1.98 13.90 -4.59
CA GLY A 86 -1.24 13.67 -5.83
C GLY A 86 -1.78 14.47 -7.02
N TYR A 87 -3.11 14.53 -7.17
CA TYR A 87 -3.78 15.31 -8.21
C TYR A 87 -3.50 16.81 -8.07
N VAL A 88 -3.76 17.37 -6.88
CA VAL A 88 -3.56 18.80 -6.61
C VAL A 88 -2.08 19.17 -6.73
N PHE A 89 -1.19 18.38 -6.16
CA PHE A 89 0.26 18.61 -6.20
C PHE A 89 0.80 18.58 -7.63
N ALA A 90 0.42 17.58 -8.43
CA ALA A 90 0.82 17.49 -9.84
C ALA A 90 0.38 18.73 -10.62
N LYS A 91 -0.88 19.16 -10.43
CA LYS A 91 -1.44 20.35 -11.08
C LYS A 91 -0.71 21.63 -10.67
N ILE A 92 -0.40 21.81 -9.38
CA ILE A 92 0.34 22.98 -8.87
C ILE A 92 1.77 23.02 -9.44
N ARG A 93 2.42 21.86 -9.59
CA ARG A 93 3.77 21.74 -10.14
C ARG A 93 3.84 21.74 -11.66
N GLY A 94 2.70 21.87 -12.36
CA GLY A 94 2.64 21.92 -13.83
C GLY A 94 2.83 20.56 -14.53
N PHE A 95 2.60 19.45 -13.84
CA PHE A 95 2.69 18.10 -14.41
C PHE A 95 1.30 17.47 -14.58
N SER A 96 1.17 16.61 -15.60
CA SER A 96 -0.01 15.76 -15.74
C SER A 96 -0.12 14.79 -14.56
N PHE A 97 -1.29 14.75 -13.92
CA PHE A 97 -1.58 13.78 -12.86
C PHE A 97 -1.37 12.34 -13.35
N TRP A 98 -1.81 12.01 -14.57
CA TRP A 98 -1.65 10.68 -15.15
C TRP A 98 -0.19 10.28 -15.29
N LYS A 99 0.68 11.22 -15.67
CA LYS A 99 2.14 10.97 -15.72
C LYS A 99 2.68 10.62 -14.33
N VAL A 100 2.26 11.34 -13.29
CA VAL A 100 2.68 11.06 -11.90
C VAL A 100 2.13 9.71 -11.44
N ALA A 101 0.87 9.41 -11.72
CA ALA A 101 0.22 8.15 -11.37
C ALA A 101 0.91 6.95 -12.05
N ASP A 102 1.22 7.05 -13.35
CA ASP A 102 1.94 6.01 -14.10
C ASP A 102 3.35 5.75 -13.56
N ILE A 103 4.03 6.80 -13.09
CA ILE A 103 5.35 6.66 -12.45
C ILE A 103 5.21 6.02 -11.06
N ALA A 104 4.17 6.36 -10.31
CA ALA A 104 3.94 5.86 -8.96
C ALA A 104 3.39 4.43 -8.92
N ALA A 105 2.63 3.99 -9.93
CA ALA A 105 1.91 2.72 -9.91
C ALA A 105 2.80 1.49 -9.65
N PRO A 106 3.97 1.31 -10.32
CA PRO A 106 4.87 0.20 -10.02
C PRO A 106 5.39 0.24 -8.57
N SER A 107 5.64 1.43 -8.04
CA SER A 107 6.11 1.62 -6.67
C SER A 107 5.06 1.29 -5.62
N ILE A 108 3.78 1.63 -5.89
CA ILE A 108 2.66 1.27 -5.04
C ILE A 108 2.50 -0.26 -5.00
N LEU A 109 2.56 -0.91 -6.16
CA LEU A 109 2.49 -2.38 -6.24
C LEU A 109 3.66 -3.05 -5.51
N LEU A 110 4.87 -2.52 -5.62
CA LEU A 110 6.02 -3.03 -4.87
C LEU A 110 5.82 -2.87 -3.35
N GLY A 111 5.32 -1.72 -2.92
CA GLY A 111 4.97 -1.46 -1.52
C GLY A 111 3.93 -2.44 -1.00
N GLN A 112 2.87 -2.69 -1.77
CA GLN A 112 1.82 -3.68 -1.45
C GLN A 112 2.40 -5.09 -1.35
N ALA A 113 3.22 -5.50 -2.32
CA ALA A 113 3.85 -6.83 -2.32
C ALA A 113 4.65 -7.06 -1.05
N ILE A 114 5.46 -6.09 -0.62
CA ILE A 114 6.29 -6.22 0.58
C ILE A 114 5.45 -6.08 1.86
N GLY A 115 4.45 -5.18 1.85
CA GLY A 115 3.54 -4.98 2.98
C GLY A 115 2.75 -6.24 3.33
N ARG A 116 2.34 -7.02 2.32
CA ARG A 116 1.63 -8.29 2.53
C ARG A 116 2.46 -9.31 3.29
N TRP A 117 3.78 -9.36 3.07
CA TRP A 117 4.67 -10.17 3.92
C TRP A 117 4.71 -9.67 5.37
N GLY A 118 4.59 -8.36 5.59
CA GLY A 118 4.39 -7.78 6.93
C GLY A 118 3.12 -8.34 7.60
N ASN A 119 1.99 -8.37 6.88
CA ASN A 119 0.74 -8.93 7.40
C ASN A 119 0.89 -10.40 7.79
N PHE A 120 1.56 -11.19 6.95
CA PHE A 120 1.83 -12.61 7.21
C PHE A 120 2.68 -12.84 8.47
N ILE A 121 3.73 -12.04 8.66
CA ILE A 121 4.54 -12.11 9.89
C ILE A 121 3.74 -11.66 11.12
N ASN A 122 2.78 -10.73 10.96
CA ASN A 122 1.90 -10.27 12.05
C ASN A 122 0.66 -11.14 12.27
N GLN A 123 0.44 -12.17 11.44
CA GLN A 123 -0.78 -13.00 11.45
C GLN A 123 -2.08 -12.18 11.34
N GLU A 124 -2.05 -11.10 10.56
CA GLU A 124 -3.22 -10.25 10.32
C GLU A 124 -3.64 -10.29 8.84
N ALA A 125 -4.85 -9.81 8.54
CA ALA A 125 -5.35 -9.65 7.17
C ALA A 125 -5.24 -10.92 6.28
N HIS A 126 -5.38 -12.10 6.90
CA HIS A 126 -5.50 -13.39 6.22
C HIS A 126 -6.88 -13.54 5.57
N GLY A 127 -7.03 -14.55 4.70
CA GLY A 127 -8.32 -14.84 4.08
C GLY A 127 -9.25 -15.67 4.98
N GLY A 128 -10.26 -16.29 4.37
CA GLY A 128 -11.20 -17.17 5.08
C GLY A 128 -10.56 -18.47 5.60
N GLU A 129 -11.24 -19.10 6.54
CA GLU A 129 -10.85 -20.37 7.15
C GLU A 129 -10.86 -21.53 6.14
N ILE A 130 -9.88 -22.41 6.25
CA ILE A 130 -9.66 -23.57 5.36
C ILE A 130 -9.06 -24.75 6.14
N SER A 131 -9.00 -25.91 5.48
CA SER A 131 -8.29 -27.06 6.02
C SER A 131 -6.76 -26.96 5.83
N ARG A 132 -6.02 -27.65 6.69
CA ARG A 132 -4.56 -27.82 6.50
C ARG A 132 -4.22 -28.50 5.17
N GLU A 133 -5.00 -29.51 4.79
CA GLU A 133 -4.84 -30.26 3.54
C GLU A 133 -4.88 -29.32 2.32
N PHE A 134 -5.74 -28.28 2.35
CA PHE A 134 -5.75 -27.29 1.29
C PHE A 134 -4.41 -26.56 1.14
N LEU A 135 -3.77 -26.20 2.25
CA LEU A 135 -2.46 -25.53 2.23
C LEU A 135 -1.33 -26.46 1.76
N GLU A 136 -1.38 -27.73 2.14
CA GLU A 136 -0.43 -28.75 1.70
C GLU A 136 -0.54 -29.00 0.19
N ASN A 137 -1.76 -29.00 -0.35
CA ASN A 137 -2.04 -29.10 -1.78
C ASN A 137 -1.52 -27.90 -2.60
N LEU A 138 -1.29 -26.74 -1.96
CA LEU A 138 -0.64 -25.59 -2.58
C LEU A 138 0.90 -25.73 -2.67
N MET A 139 1.46 -26.86 -2.22
CA MET A 139 2.90 -27.14 -2.20
C MET A 139 3.70 -26.05 -1.44
N LEU A 140 3.09 -25.50 -0.39
CA LEU A 140 3.74 -24.52 0.47
C LEU A 140 4.69 -25.21 1.44
N SER A 141 5.74 -24.50 1.88
CA SER A 141 6.63 -25.01 2.92
C SER A 141 5.91 -25.06 4.27
N ASP A 142 6.33 -25.98 5.13
CA ASP A 142 5.77 -26.13 6.48
C ASP A 142 5.82 -24.82 7.28
N TRP A 143 6.84 -23.97 7.06
CA TRP A 143 6.92 -22.67 7.71
C TRP A 143 5.73 -21.77 7.35
N ILE A 144 5.33 -21.71 6.09
CA ILE A 144 4.16 -20.93 5.67
C ILE A 144 2.90 -21.54 6.24
N ILE A 145 2.75 -22.86 6.13
CA ILE A 145 1.56 -23.59 6.61
C ILE A 145 1.37 -23.35 8.11
N ASN A 146 2.43 -23.50 8.90
CA ASN A 146 2.39 -23.33 10.35
C ASN A 146 2.10 -21.88 10.76
N GLN A 147 2.62 -20.90 10.02
CA GLN A 147 2.35 -19.48 10.30
C GLN A 147 0.90 -19.10 9.96
N MET A 148 0.26 -19.79 9.01
CA MET A 148 -1.16 -19.63 8.67
C MET A 148 -2.11 -20.30 9.67
N PHE A 149 -1.60 -20.99 10.68
CA PHE A 149 -2.37 -21.46 11.82
C PHE A 149 -2.50 -20.35 12.86
N ILE A 150 -3.70 -19.78 12.98
CA ILE A 150 -3.98 -18.60 13.78
C ILE A 150 -5.22 -18.91 14.63
N ASP A 151 -5.11 -18.75 15.94
CA ASP A 151 -6.22 -18.94 16.90
C ASP A 151 -7.01 -20.26 16.74
N GLY A 152 -6.32 -21.35 16.36
CA GLY A 152 -6.92 -22.69 16.28
C GLY A 152 -7.39 -23.11 14.89
N SER A 153 -7.32 -22.23 13.88
CA SER A 153 -7.77 -22.50 12.52
C SER A 153 -6.71 -22.14 11.47
N TYR A 154 -6.77 -22.78 10.30
CA TYR A 154 -5.93 -22.42 9.16
C TYR A 154 -6.68 -21.45 8.24
N TYR A 155 -5.93 -20.52 7.64
CA TYR A 155 -6.53 -19.50 6.77
C TYR A 155 -5.89 -19.45 5.39
N HIS A 156 -6.64 -18.95 4.42
CA HIS A 156 -6.10 -18.67 3.09
C HIS A 156 -4.91 -17.71 3.14
N PRO A 157 -3.78 -18.03 2.49
CA PRO A 157 -2.58 -17.20 2.45
C PRO A 157 -2.74 -16.06 1.43
N THR A 158 -3.70 -15.17 1.68
CA THR A 158 -3.99 -13.98 0.84
C THR A 158 -2.75 -13.13 0.60
N PHE A 159 -1.86 -13.06 1.59
CA PHE A 159 -0.57 -12.40 1.46
C PHE A 159 0.22 -12.88 0.23
N LEU A 160 0.22 -14.18 -0.03
CA LEU A 160 1.01 -14.80 -1.09
C LEU A 160 0.38 -14.50 -2.44
N TYR A 161 -0.94 -14.68 -2.55
CA TYR A 161 -1.69 -14.38 -3.77
C TYR A 161 -1.48 -12.92 -4.18
N GLU A 162 -1.72 -11.99 -3.24
CA GLU A 162 -1.59 -10.56 -3.49
C GLU A 162 -0.15 -10.12 -3.75
N SER A 163 0.83 -10.73 -3.09
CA SER A 163 2.25 -10.45 -3.35
C SER A 163 2.63 -10.86 -4.77
N ILE A 164 2.24 -12.08 -5.21
CA ILE A 164 2.53 -12.58 -6.56
C ILE A 164 1.89 -11.68 -7.61
N TRP A 165 0.60 -11.36 -7.47
CA TRP A 165 -0.12 -10.48 -8.39
C TRP A 165 0.54 -9.10 -8.47
N SER A 166 0.96 -8.55 -7.32
CA SER A 166 1.63 -7.26 -7.27
C SER A 166 2.99 -7.29 -7.97
N PHE A 167 3.81 -8.32 -7.75
CA PHE A 167 5.10 -8.48 -8.45
C PHE A 167 4.94 -8.64 -9.96
N ILE A 168 3.95 -9.41 -10.41
CA ILE A 168 3.61 -9.53 -11.84
C ILE A 168 3.24 -8.15 -12.41
N GLY A 169 2.42 -7.38 -11.68
CA GLY A 169 2.04 -6.02 -12.07
C GLY A 169 3.24 -5.06 -12.18
N VAL A 170 4.19 -5.13 -11.26
CA VAL A 170 5.46 -4.38 -11.35
C VAL A 170 6.24 -4.75 -12.61
N GLY A 171 6.37 -6.05 -12.90
CA GLY A 171 7.05 -6.56 -14.09
C GLY A 171 6.42 -6.05 -15.39
N ASN A 172 5.10 -6.18 -15.52
CA ASN A 172 4.36 -5.69 -16.69
C ASN A 172 4.52 -4.19 -16.87
N SER A 173 4.34 -3.40 -15.81
CA SER A 173 4.47 -1.94 -15.87
C SER A 173 5.89 -1.50 -16.28
N SER A 174 6.91 -2.24 -15.85
CA SER A 174 8.31 -2.01 -16.23
C SER A 174 8.57 -2.33 -17.70
N LEU A 175 7.88 -3.32 -18.28
CA LEU A 175 7.96 -3.66 -19.70
C LEU A 175 7.26 -2.61 -20.58
N PHE A 176 6.04 -2.20 -20.21
CA PHE A 176 5.29 -1.15 -20.93
C PHE A 176 6.03 0.19 -20.98
N THR A 177 6.84 0.47 -19.96
CA THR A 177 7.57 1.74 -19.85
C THR A 177 8.93 1.72 -20.52
N LYS A 178 9.42 0.54 -20.91
CA LYS A 178 10.52 0.38 -21.86
C LYS A 178 10.04 0.54 -23.30
N SER A 179 8.92 -0.09 -23.67
CA SER A 179 8.40 -0.02 -25.04
C SER A 179 8.00 1.40 -25.46
N GLN A 180 7.49 2.22 -24.54
CA GLN A 180 7.22 3.63 -24.84
C GLN A 180 8.47 4.49 -25.00
N HIS A 181 9.62 4.06 -24.47
CA HIS A 181 10.89 4.78 -24.64
C HIS A 181 11.59 4.44 -25.97
N GLU A 182 11.30 3.28 -26.56
CA GLU A 182 11.87 2.85 -27.85
C GLU A 182 11.05 3.36 -29.06
N ALA A 183 9.89 3.96 -28.82
CA ALA A 183 8.97 4.45 -29.86
C ALA A 183 9.14 5.95 -30.20
N TRP A 184 10.15 6.64 -29.65
CA TRP A 184 10.49 8.04 -29.92
C TRP A 184 12.00 8.18 -30.14
#